data_AF-A0A3B0RH34-F1
#
_entry.id   AF-A0A3B0RH34-F1
#
_cell.length_a   1.000
_cell.length_b   1.000
_cell.length_c   1.000
_cell.angle_alpha   90.00
_cell.angle_beta   90.00
_cell.angle_gamma   90.00
#
_symmetry.space_group_name_H-M   'P 1'
#
loop_
_entity.id
_entity.type
_entity.pdbx_description
1 polymer ?
#
loop_
_entity_poly.entity_id
_entity_poly.type
_entity_poly.pdbx_seq_one_letter_code
_entity_poly.pdbx_strand_id
1 'polypeptide(L)'
;MIIAKIRMMTGGHWLLLFALILLAWGALYAMALPADLRASARIFGGDFIASLCRITPDAAGYARITAMWALMTAAMMAPTALPAFATYDDLSHSGQTRMGLLIAGYLAVWLGY
;
A
#
# COMPACT_ATOMS: atom_id res chain seq x y z
N MET A 1 -2.55 21.92 -14.13
CA MET A 1 -1.08 21.90 -13.91
C MET A 1 -0.56 20.53 -13.43
N ILE A 2 -1.39 19.68 -12.81
CA ILE A 2 -0.99 18.34 -12.34
C ILE A 2 -0.89 17.33 -13.50
N ILE A 3 -1.74 17.46 -14.52
CA ILE A 3 -1.73 16.67 -15.77
C ILE A 3 -0.38 16.67 -16.47
N ALA A 4 0.30 17.82 -16.55
CA ALA A 4 1.66 17.91 -17.12
C ALA A 4 2.66 17.10 -16.29
N LYS A 5 2.52 17.10 -14.96
CA LYS A 5 3.39 16.37 -14.03
C LYS A 5 3.22 14.86 -14.10
N ILE A 6 2.00 14.37 -14.35
CA ILE A 6 1.72 12.94 -14.48
C ILE A 6 2.06 12.43 -15.89
N ARG A 7 1.84 13.20 -16.96
CA ARG A 7 2.39 12.87 -18.30
C ARG A 7 3.92 12.88 -18.34
N MET A 8 4.56 13.63 -17.43
CA MET A 8 6.00 13.61 -17.19
C MET A 8 6.47 12.45 -16.30
N MET A 9 5.59 11.56 -15.84
CA MET A 9 5.99 10.32 -15.15
C MET A 9 6.71 9.40 -16.13
N THR A 10 7.99 9.65 -16.30
CA THR A 10 8.91 8.79 -17.04
C THR A 10 9.06 7.44 -16.31
N GLY A 11 9.64 6.45 -16.99
CA GLY A 11 9.87 5.13 -16.40
C GLY A 11 10.58 5.16 -15.03
N GLY A 12 11.42 6.15 -14.76
CA GLY A 12 12.08 6.32 -13.46
C GLY A 12 11.10 6.55 -12.29
N HIS A 13 10.02 7.30 -12.50
CA HIS A 13 9.02 7.54 -11.46
C HIS A 13 8.23 6.26 -11.14
N TRP A 14 7.94 5.46 -12.16
CA TRP A 14 7.30 4.16 -11.99
C TRP A 14 8.21 3.17 -11.27
N LEU A 15 9.51 3.12 -11.64
CA LEU A 15 10.48 2.30 -10.93
C LEU A 15 10.59 2.68 -9.46
N LEU A 16 10.61 3.99 -9.14
CA LEU A 16 10.61 4.47 -7.76
C LEU A 16 9.33 4.03 -7.02
N LEU A 17 8.16 4.20 -7.63
CA LEU A 17 6.88 3.78 -7.04
C LEU A 17 6.89 2.28 -6.73
N PHE A 18 7.27 1.44 -7.68
CA PHE A 18 7.31 -0.01 -7.48
C PHE A 18 8.38 -0.43 -6.48
N ALA A 19 9.53 0.24 -6.44
CA ALA A 19 10.53 0.02 -5.40
C ALA A 19 9.98 0.35 -4.01
N LEU A 20 9.25 1.47 -3.86
CA LEU A 20 8.59 1.83 -2.61
C LEU A 20 7.52 0.81 -2.21
N ILE A 21 6.74 0.30 -3.16
CA ILE A 21 5.76 -0.77 -2.92
C ILE A 21 6.47 -2.03 -2.41
N LEU A 22 7.58 -2.44 -3.05
CA LEU A 22 8.36 -3.60 -2.59
C LEU A 22 8.92 -3.39 -1.17
N LEU A 23 9.38 -2.18 -0.85
CA LEU A 23 9.83 -1.84 0.50
C LEU A 23 8.69 -1.89 1.52
N ALA A 24 7.49 -1.43 1.16
CA ALA A 24 6.31 -1.51 1.99
C ALA A 24 5.94 -2.97 2.30
N TRP A 25 5.97 -3.85 1.29
CA TRP A 25 5.78 -5.29 1.49
C TRP A 25 6.87 -5.94 2.36
N GLY A 26 8.12 -5.53 2.18
CA GLY A 26 9.22 -5.98 3.04
C GLY A 26 9.02 -5.56 4.51
N ALA A 27 8.54 -4.34 4.74
CA ALA A 27 8.20 -3.85 6.08
C ALA A 27 7.01 -4.62 6.67
N LEU A 28 5.95 -4.88 5.89
CA LEU A 28 4.82 -5.71 6.32
C LEU A 28 5.26 -7.13 6.71
N TYR A 29 6.13 -7.75 5.91
CA TYR A 29 6.70 -9.05 6.22
C TYR A 29 7.46 -9.04 7.55
N ALA A 30 8.27 -8.00 7.80
CA ALA A 30 9.00 -7.83 9.05
C ALA A 30 8.08 -7.57 10.26
N MET A 31 6.97 -6.88 10.07
CA MET A 31 5.97 -6.60 11.12
C MET A 31 5.09 -7.80 11.43
N ALA A 32 4.73 -8.59 10.42
CA ALA A 32 3.82 -9.73 10.53
C ALA A 32 4.47 -10.93 11.21
N LEU A 33 5.77 -11.14 11.01
CA LEU A 33 6.45 -12.37 11.43
C LEU A 33 7.45 -12.14 12.59
N PRO A 34 7.32 -12.91 13.69
CA PRO A 34 8.34 -13.08 14.72
C PRO A 34 9.72 -13.41 14.12
N ALA A 35 10.79 -12.99 14.81
CA ALA A 35 12.15 -13.10 14.30
C ALA A 35 12.62 -14.55 14.12
N ASP A 36 12.20 -15.43 15.02
CA ASP A 36 12.40 -16.87 14.99
C ASP A 36 11.70 -17.52 13.80
N LEU A 37 10.47 -17.10 13.48
CA LEU A 37 9.74 -17.55 12.28
C LEU A 37 10.40 -17.06 10.98
N ARG A 38 10.94 -15.84 10.96
CA ARG A 38 11.74 -15.34 9.83
C ARG A 38 13.08 -16.06 9.69
N ALA A 39 13.68 -16.54 10.77
CA ALA A 39 14.93 -17.30 10.74
C ALA A 39 14.71 -18.74 10.27
N SER A 40 13.64 -19.38 10.75
CA SER A 40 13.23 -20.73 10.30
C SER A 40 12.77 -20.74 8.85
N ALA A 41 12.46 -19.57 8.28
CA ALA A 41 12.28 -19.42 6.84
C ALA A 41 13.48 -19.74 5.95
N ARG A 42 14.67 -19.88 6.53
CA ARG A 42 15.86 -20.28 5.77
C ARG A 42 16.05 -21.80 5.67
N ILE A 43 15.22 -22.58 6.36
CA ILE A 43 15.48 -24.02 6.64
C ILE A 43 14.25 -24.90 6.31
N PHE A 44 13.32 -24.43 5.46
CA PHE A 44 11.92 -24.88 5.44
C PHE A 44 11.62 -26.39 5.38
N GLY A 45 10.67 -26.80 6.24
CA GLY A 45 9.83 -28.00 6.20
C GLY A 45 8.36 -27.67 6.55
N GLY A 46 7.48 -28.67 6.68
CA GLY A 46 6.02 -28.48 6.85
C GLY A 46 5.56 -27.69 8.07
N ASP A 47 6.36 -27.67 9.15
CA ASP A 47 6.04 -26.96 10.40
C ASP A 47 5.97 -25.44 10.23
N PHE A 48 6.75 -24.87 9.31
CA PHE A 48 6.65 -23.45 9.02
C PHE A 48 5.29 -23.11 8.40
N ILE A 49 4.83 -23.88 7.41
CA ILE A 49 3.51 -23.67 6.79
C ILE A 49 2.41 -23.81 7.86
N ALA A 50 2.53 -24.80 8.75
CA ALA A 50 1.59 -24.99 9.85
C ALA A 50 1.62 -23.82 10.88
N SER A 51 2.76 -23.15 11.05
CA SER A 51 2.88 -21.97 11.91
C SER A 51 2.18 -20.74 11.31
N LEU A 52 2.26 -20.55 9.98
CA LEU A 52 1.58 -19.47 9.28
C LEU A 52 0.05 -19.56 9.43
N CYS A 53 -0.50 -20.78 9.45
CA CYS A 53 -1.93 -21.03 9.68
C CYS A 53 -2.41 -20.70 11.09
N ARG A 54 -1.51 -20.45 12.05
CA ARG A 54 -1.82 -20.12 13.45
C ARG A 54 -1.47 -18.69 13.85
N ILE A 55 -1.02 -17.86 12.91
CA ILE A 55 -0.73 -16.45 13.18
C ILE A 55 -2.04 -15.73 13.50
N THR A 56 -2.20 -15.37 14.77
CA THR A 56 -3.32 -14.58 15.27
C THR A 56 -2.92 -13.10 15.31
N PRO A 57 -3.75 -12.19 14.77
CA PRO A 57 -3.49 -10.74 14.81
C PRO A 57 -3.36 -10.18 16.23
N ASP A 58 -3.95 -10.85 17.23
CA ASP A 58 -4.07 -10.39 18.62
C ASP A 58 -2.72 -10.10 19.30
N ALA A 59 -1.66 -10.82 18.92
CA ALA A 59 -0.31 -10.61 19.45
C ALA A 59 0.35 -9.29 19.02
N ALA A 60 -0.25 -8.55 18.08
CA ALA A 60 0.33 -7.35 17.49
C ALA A 60 0.01 -6.05 18.20
N GLY A 61 -1.06 -6.00 18.99
CA GLY A 61 -1.59 -4.76 19.53
C GLY A 61 -2.24 -3.90 18.42
N TYR A 62 -3.31 -3.20 18.79
CA TYR A 62 -4.15 -2.44 17.86
C TYR A 62 -3.36 -1.51 16.93
N ALA A 63 -2.43 -0.72 17.48
CA ALA A 63 -1.65 0.25 16.71
C ALA A 63 -0.80 -0.39 15.60
N ARG A 64 -0.20 -1.57 15.86
CA ARG A 64 0.60 -2.28 14.85
C ARG A 64 -0.29 -2.82 13.73
N ILE A 65 -1.47 -3.35 14.08
CA ILE A 65 -2.45 -3.82 13.10
C ILE A 65 -2.92 -2.67 12.21
N THR A 66 -3.27 -1.53 12.80
CA THR A 66 -3.67 -0.33 12.05
C THR A 66 -2.56 0.15 11.12
N ALA A 67 -1.30 0.17 11.58
CA ALA A 67 -0.16 0.55 10.76
C ALA A 67 0.06 -0.42 9.58
N MET A 68 -0.02 -1.73 9.83
CA MET A 68 0.09 -2.75 8.79
C MET A 68 -1.03 -2.60 7.75
N TRP A 69 -2.26 -2.40 8.18
CA TRP A 69 -3.39 -2.20 7.28
C TRP A 69 -3.24 -0.93 6.43
N ALA A 70 -2.88 0.21 7.04
CA ALA A 70 -2.67 1.45 6.31
C ALA A 70 -1.57 1.31 5.25
N LEU A 71 -0.46 0.63 5.59
CA LEU A 71 0.66 0.40 4.70
C LEU A 71 0.30 -0.57 3.56
N MET A 72 -0.45 -1.64 3.85
CA MET A 72 -0.93 -2.61 2.86
C MET A 72 -1.87 -1.95 1.86
N THR A 73 -2.86 -1.20 2.36
CA THR A 73 -3.80 -0.47 1.52
C THR A 73 -3.07 0.54 0.64
N ALA A 74 -2.17 1.35 1.20
CA ALA A 74 -1.37 2.30 0.42
C ALA A 74 -0.55 1.61 -0.69
N ALA A 75 0.11 0.48 -0.37
CA ALA A 75 0.93 -0.25 -1.33
C ALA A 75 0.12 -0.86 -2.48
N MET A 76 -1.09 -1.38 -2.22
CA MET A 76 -1.95 -1.96 -3.25
C MET A 76 -2.67 -0.92 -4.10
N MET A 77 -3.01 0.23 -3.52
CA MET A 77 -3.90 1.21 -4.14
C MET A 77 -3.17 2.37 -4.83
N ALA A 78 -1.95 2.71 -4.42
CA ALA A 78 -1.17 3.76 -5.07
C ALA A 78 -1.04 3.64 -6.61
N PRO A 79 -0.75 2.46 -7.22
CA PRO A 79 -0.56 2.37 -8.67
C PRO A 79 -1.84 2.58 -9.48
N THR A 80 -3.02 2.34 -8.90
CA THR A 80 -4.33 2.55 -9.55
C THR A 80 -4.89 3.94 -9.25
N ALA A 81 -4.61 4.49 -8.05
CA ALA A 81 -5.05 5.82 -7.64
C ALA A 81 -4.42 6.94 -8.47
N LEU A 82 -3.10 6.85 -8.72
CA LEU A 82 -2.36 7.89 -9.46
C LEU A 82 -2.91 8.16 -10.87
N PRO A 83 -3.11 7.16 -11.75
CA PRO A 83 -3.71 7.41 -13.07
C PRO A 83 -5.18 7.84 -12.96
N ALA A 84 -5.95 7.32 -12.00
CA ALA A 84 -7.34 7.73 -11.81
C ALA A 84 -7.48 9.21 -11.41
N PHE A 85 -6.61 9.70 -10.52
CA PHE A 85 -6.58 11.11 -10.15
C PHE A 85 -6.11 11.99 -11.30
N ALA A 86 -5.20 11.51 -12.15
CA ALA A 86 -4.81 12.23 -13.36
C ALA A 86 -6.01 12.45 -14.30
N THR A 87 -6.77 11.39 -14.56
CA THR A 87 -7.99 11.48 -15.37
C THR A 87 -9.03 12.39 -14.73
N TYR A 88 -9.23 12.34 -13.42
CA TYR A 88 -10.16 13.26 -12.75
C TYR A 88 -9.72 14.73 -12.85
N ASP A 89 -8.41 15.02 -12.79
CA ASP A 89 -7.89 16.38 -13.04
C ASP A 89 -8.18 16.81 -14.48
N ASP A 90 -8.06 15.92 -15.47
CA ASP A 90 -8.37 16.21 -16.88
C ASP A 90 -9.84 16.65 -17.09
N LEU A 91 -10.78 16.12 -16.31
CA LEU A 91 -12.19 16.54 -16.37
C LEU A 91 -12.41 18.00 -15.94
N SER A 92 -11.42 18.66 -15.32
CA SER A 92 -11.52 20.09 -14.98
C SER A 92 -11.68 21.01 -16.19
N HIS A 93 -11.31 20.51 -17.37
CA HIS A 93 -11.50 21.24 -18.63
C HIS A 93 -12.96 21.26 -19.10
N SER A 94 -13.80 20.32 -18.66
CA SER A 94 -15.21 20.21 -19.05
C SER A 94 -16.20 20.54 -17.92
N GLY A 95 -15.73 20.79 -16.70
CA GLY A 95 -16.56 21.17 -15.56
C GLY A 95 -15.75 21.48 -14.29
N GLN A 96 -16.42 21.92 -13.23
CA GLN A 96 -15.76 22.14 -11.94
C GLN A 96 -15.40 20.81 -11.28
N THR A 97 -14.13 20.62 -10.93
CA THR A 97 -13.64 19.45 -10.17
C THR A 97 -13.29 19.85 -8.73
N ARG A 98 -13.38 18.89 -7.80
CA ARG A 98 -13.04 19.08 -6.38
C ARG A 98 -12.05 18.01 -5.92
N MET A 99 -10.83 18.08 -6.43
CA MET A 99 -9.77 17.08 -6.19
C MET A 99 -9.54 16.79 -4.70
N GLY A 100 -9.55 17.83 -3.85
CA GLY A 100 -9.35 17.67 -2.41
C GLY A 100 -10.43 16.79 -1.76
N LEU A 101 -11.70 16.92 -2.16
CA LEU A 101 -12.78 16.08 -1.64
C LEU A 101 -12.67 14.65 -2.15
N LEU A 102 -12.24 14.45 -3.40
CA LEU A 102 -12.00 13.12 -3.95
C LEU A 102 -10.89 12.40 -3.17
N ILE A 103 -9.74 13.06 -2.95
CA ILE A 103 -8.62 12.48 -2.21
C ILE A 103 -9.03 12.20 -0.76
N ALA A 104 -9.73 13.12 -0.11
CA ALA A 104 -10.18 12.93 1.28
C ALA A 104 -11.18 11.77 1.41
N GLY A 105 -12.16 11.68 0.51
CA GLY A 105 -13.12 10.57 0.49
C GLY A 105 -12.44 9.23 0.18
N TYR A 106 -11.51 9.23 -0.77
CA TYR A 106 -10.71 8.05 -1.10
C TYR A 106 -9.93 7.54 0.13
N LEU A 107 -9.18 8.43 0.80
CA LEU A 107 -8.44 8.07 2.00
C LEU A 107 -9.35 7.64 3.15
N ALA A 108 -10.52 8.27 3.32
CA ALA A 108 -11.46 7.91 4.37
C ALA A 108 -12.04 6.49 4.19
N VAL A 109 -12.32 6.08 2.94
CA VAL A 109 -12.81 4.72 2.66
C VAL A 109 -11.69 3.70 2.88
N TRP A 110 -10.51 3.97 2.34
CA TRP A 110 -9.38 3.03 2.35
C TRP A 110 -8.65 2.94 3.69
N LEU A 111 -8.66 4.03 4.47
CA LEU A 111 -8.14 4.09 5.85
C LEU A 111 -9.26 4.08 6.89
N GLY A 112 -10.49 3.73 6.54
CA GLY A 112 -11.60 3.56 7.48
C GLY A 112 -12.24 2.17 7.51
N TYR A 113 -11.93 1.29 6.54
CA TYR A 113 -12.48 -0.07 6.38
C TYR A 113 -11.46 -1.20 6.63
#